data_AF-A0A933BPB7-F1
#
_entry.id   AF-A0A933BPB7-F1
#
_cell.length_a   1.000
_cell.length_b   1.000
_cell.length_c   1.000
_cell.angle_alpha   90.00
_cell.angle_beta   90.00
_cell.angle_gamma   90.00
#
_symmetry.space_group_name_H-M   'P 1'
#
loop_
_entity.id
_entity.type
_entity.pdbx_description
1 polymer ?
#
loop_
_entity_poly.entity_id
_entity_poly.type
_entity_poly.pdbx_seq_one_letter_code
_entity_poly.pdbx_strand_id
1 'polypeptide(L)'
;MKRTVEEMEDKVRTMHGRYLNLTPAELDARAESAYEIYRECRVCPHACGVDRTRGETGFCRQSDRLTVSSFVQHFGEEIPLTGTRGVGNIFVSSCNMLCDYCQNYQISQYRLGSEYDYSAVADEMLK
;
A
#
# COMPACT_ATOMS: atom_id res chain seq x y z
N MET A 1 25.80 -15.33 -15.64
CA MET A 1 24.94 -15.17 -16.83
C MET A 1 24.44 -13.72 -16.85
N LYS A 2 25.14 -12.82 -17.54
CA LYS A 2 24.71 -11.42 -17.67
C LYS A 2 23.67 -11.38 -18.78
N ARG A 3 22.42 -11.02 -18.44
CA ARG A 3 21.38 -10.76 -19.45
C ARG A 3 21.75 -9.47 -20.18
N THR A 4 21.47 -9.39 -21.48
CA THR A 4 21.72 -8.16 -22.24
C THR A 4 20.69 -7.09 -21.87
N VAL A 5 21.01 -5.82 -22.14
CA VAL A 5 20.10 -4.70 -21.88
C VAL A 5 18.79 -4.88 -22.66
N GLU A 6 18.87 -5.34 -23.91
CA GLU A 6 17.72 -5.67 -24.75
C GLU A 6 16.82 -6.77 -24.16
N GLU A 7 17.41 -7.84 -23.60
CA GLU A 7 16.65 -8.90 -22.91
C GLU A 7 15.95 -8.40 -21.64
N MET A 8 16.51 -7.39 -20.97
CA MET A 8 15.89 -6.76 -19.81
C MET A 8 14.75 -5.82 -20.22
N GLU A 9 14.95 -5.05 -21.29
CA GLU A 9 13.97 -4.13 -21.85
C GLU A 9 12.74 -4.87 -22.41
N ASP A 10 12.93 -5.96 -23.15
CA ASP A 10 11.82 -6.80 -23.65
C ASP A 10 11.00 -7.39 -22.50
N LYS A 11 11.67 -7.83 -21.44
CA LYS A 11 11.00 -8.44 -20.27
C LYS A 11 10.19 -7.41 -19.50
N VAL A 12 10.73 -6.20 -19.30
CA VAL A 12 10.00 -5.06 -18.70
C VAL A 12 8.79 -4.68 -19.55
N ARG A 13 8.90 -4.70 -20.89
CA ARG A 13 7.80 -4.36 -21.81
C ARG A 13 6.61 -5.34 -21.73
N THR A 14 6.83 -6.57 -21.26
CA THR A 14 5.80 -7.61 -21.09
C THR A 14 5.32 -7.81 -19.66
N MET A 15 5.90 -7.13 -18.66
CA MET A 15 5.48 -7.27 -17.27
C MET A 15 4.16 -6.55 -17.02
N HIS A 16 3.23 -7.25 -16.37
CA HIS A 16 2.00 -6.67 -15.86
C HIS A 16 1.84 -7.04 -14.38
N GLY A 17 0.93 -6.34 -13.68
CA GLY A 17 0.63 -6.66 -12.29
C GLY A 17 0.17 -8.12 -12.16
N ARG A 18 0.78 -8.88 -11.24
CA ARG A 18 0.44 -10.32 -11.06
C ARG A 18 -1.02 -10.54 -10.68
N TYR A 19 -1.68 -9.54 -10.10
CA TYR A 19 -3.10 -9.59 -9.77
C TYR A 19 -3.99 -9.78 -11.01
N LEU A 20 -3.52 -9.38 -12.21
CA LEU A 20 -4.23 -9.57 -13.47
C LEU A 20 -4.29 -11.04 -13.93
N ASN A 21 -3.49 -11.93 -13.32
CA ASN A 21 -3.57 -13.37 -13.56
C ASN A 21 -4.65 -14.07 -12.71
N LEU A 22 -5.30 -13.35 -11.79
CA LEU A 22 -6.31 -13.90 -10.91
C LEU A 22 -7.68 -13.81 -11.57
N THR A 23 -8.48 -14.86 -11.42
CA THR A 23 -9.91 -14.78 -11.72
C THR A 23 -10.62 -13.87 -10.71
N PRO A 24 -11.79 -13.29 -11.06
CA PRO A 24 -12.57 -12.49 -10.11
C PRO A 24 -12.87 -13.25 -8.81
N ALA A 25 -13.25 -14.52 -8.90
CA ALA A 25 -13.54 -15.35 -7.74
C ALA A 25 -12.31 -15.57 -6.83
N GLU A 26 -11.11 -15.73 -7.40
CA GLU A 26 -9.88 -15.83 -6.61
C GLU A 26 -9.51 -14.50 -5.95
N LEU A 27 -9.76 -13.38 -6.63
CA LEU A 27 -9.52 -12.06 -6.08
C LEU A 27 -10.44 -11.80 -4.88
N ASP A 28 -11.73 -12.10 -5.03
CA ASP A 28 -12.73 -11.97 -3.96
C ASP A 28 -12.38 -12.87 -2.76
N ALA A 29 -12.01 -14.13 -3.00
CA ALA A 29 -11.61 -15.05 -1.94
C ALA A 29 -10.38 -14.58 -1.15
N ARG A 30 -9.42 -13.94 -1.84
CA ARG A 30 -8.23 -13.33 -1.20
C ARG A 30 -8.59 -12.08 -0.41
N ALA A 31 -9.50 -11.26 -0.93
CA ALA A 31 -10.00 -10.08 -0.21
C ALA A 31 -10.71 -10.50 1.09
N GLU A 32 -11.57 -11.52 1.04
CA GLU A 32 -12.23 -12.06 2.24
C GLU A 32 -11.20 -12.60 3.25
N SER A 33 -10.19 -13.34 2.78
CA SER A 33 -9.11 -13.83 3.64
C SER A 33 -8.35 -12.69 4.33
N ALA A 34 -8.16 -11.55 3.66
CA ALA A 34 -7.55 -10.37 4.25
C ALA A 34 -8.44 -9.72 5.32
N TYR A 35 -9.76 -9.69 5.13
CA TYR A 35 -10.71 -9.21 6.14
C TYR A 35 -10.75 -10.11 7.37
N GLU A 36 -10.62 -11.42 7.22
CA GLU A 36 -10.51 -12.34 8.38
C GLU A 36 -9.25 -12.07 9.21
N ILE A 37 -8.11 -11.76 8.58
CA ILE A 37 -6.90 -11.34 9.29
C ILE A 37 -7.14 -10.05 10.11
N TYR A 38 -8.05 -9.19 9.65
CA TYR A 38 -8.39 -7.93 10.33
C TYR A 38 -9.27 -8.12 11.57
N ARG A 39 -10.00 -9.24 11.69
CA ARG A 39 -10.80 -9.54 12.89
C ARG A 39 -9.98 -9.86 14.14
N GLU A 40 -8.74 -10.32 13.94
CA GLU A 40 -7.77 -10.52 15.02
C GLU A 40 -6.38 -10.10 14.51
N CYS A 41 -6.14 -8.79 14.43
CA CYS A 41 -4.99 -8.27 13.70
C CYS A 41 -3.63 -8.69 14.31
N ARG A 42 -2.89 -9.50 13.55
CA ARG A 42 -1.50 -9.92 13.85
C ARG A 42 -0.49 -9.60 12.74
N VAL A 43 -0.85 -8.69 11.83
CA VAL A 43 -0.05 -8.33 10.63
C VAL A 43 1.34 -7.77 10.95
N CYS A 44 1.50 -7.12 12.11
CA CYS A 44 2.77 -6.51 12.51
C CYS A 44 3.32 -7.15 13.80
N PRO A 45 4.61 -6.95 14.13
CA PRO A 45 5.26 -7.58 15.28
C PRO A 45 4.61 -7.29 16.65
N HIS A 46 3.83 -6.21 16.78
CA HIS A 46 3.06 -5.92 18.01
C HIS A 46 1.93 -6.92 18.27
N ALA A 47 1.45 -7.61 17.23
CA ALA A 47 0.42 -8.65 17.32
C ALA A 47 -0.80 -8.28 18.20
N CYS A 48 -1.32 -7.05 18.02
CA CYS A 48 -2.28 -6.43 18.95
C CYS A 48 -3.62 -7.15 19.11
N GLY A 49 -4.02 -8.00 18.16
CA GLY A 49 -5.23 -8.83 18.26
C GLY A 49 -6.56 -8.07 18.18
N VAL A 50 -6.55 -6.76 17.93
CA VAL A 50 -7.76 -5.94 17.78
C VAL A 50 -8.57 -6.34 16.55
N ASP A 51 -9.89 -6.11 16.60
CA ASP A 51 -10.79 -6.30 15.47
C ASP A 51 -10.95 -4.99 14.67
N ARG A 52 -10.17 -4.88 13.59
CA ARG A 52 -10.19 -3.71 12.71
C ARG A 52 -11.52 -3.52 12.00
N THR A 53 -12.27 -4.61 11.76
CA THR A 53 -13.58 -4.56 11.06
C THR A 53 -14.66 -3.90 11.92
N ARG A 54 -14.42 -3.78 13.22
CA ARG A 54 -15.26 -3.04 14.17
C ARG A 54 -14.77 -1.62 14.43
N GLY A 55 -13.76 -1.15 13.69
CA GLY A 55 -13.12 0.14 13.88
C GLY A 55 -12.14 0.18 15.04
N GLU A 56 -11.77 -0.96 15.64
CA GLU A 56 -10.78 -0.98 16.72
C GLU A 56 -9.38 -0.70 16.18
N THR A 57 -8.54 -0.10 17.02
CA THR A 57 -7.17 0.26 16.64
C THR A 57 -6.17 -0.20 17.69
N GLY A 58 -5.02 -0.69 17.23
CA GLY A 58 -3.90 -1.10 18.08
C GLY A 58 -2.83 -0.02 18.21
N PHE A 59 -1.60 -0.42 18.54
CA PHE A 59 -0.46 0.49 18.67
C PHE A 59 -0.24 1.37 17.43
N CYS A 60 -0.42 0.81 16.23
CA CYS A 60 -0.29 1.55 14.98
C CYS A 60 -1.46 2.48 14.67
N ARG A 61 -2.52 2.54 15.49
CA ARG A 61 -3.66 3.46 15.35
C ARG A 61 -4.36 3.50 13.98
N GLN A 62 -4.25 2.42 13.22
CA GLN A 62 -5.00 2.20 11.98
C GLN A 62 -6.26 1.40 12.29
N SER A 63 -7.31 1.58 11.49
CA SER A 63 -8.54 0.76 11.46
C SER A 63 -8.59 -0.05 10.16
N ASP A 64 -9.78 -0.39 9.64
CA ASP A 64 -10.04 -0.90 8.30
C ASP A 64 -10.22 0.23 7.25
N ARG A 65 -10.21 1.49 7.68
CA ARG A 65 -10.16 2.68 6.83
C ARG A 65 -8.72 3.17 6.68
N LEU A 66 -8.43 3.76 5.53
CA LEU A 66 -7.11 4.30 5.21
C LEU A 66 -7.11 5.80 5.46
N THR A 67 -6.25 6.28 6.36
CA THR A 67 -5.91 7.70 6.39
C THR A 67 -4.81 7.96 5.37
N VAL A 68 -5.08 8.78 4.36
CA VAL A 68 -4.12 9.10 3.30
C VAL A 68 -3.74 10.57 3.41
N SER A 69 -2.43 10.84 3.49
CA SER A 69 -1.90 12.20 3.52
C SER A 69 -1.82 12.84 2.13
N SER A 70 -1.46 12.06 1.11
CA SER A 70 -1.29 12.58 -0.25
C SER A 70 -1.20 11.47 -1.30
N PHE A 71 -1.65 11.81 -2.52
CA PHE A 71 -1.44 11.06 -3.75
C PHE A 71 -0.49 11.88 -4.62
N VAL A 72 0.66 11.32 -5.03
CA VAL A 72 1.71 12.07 -5.71
C VAL A 72 2.25 11.31 -6.90
N GLN A 73 2.43 11.99 -8.03
CA GLN A 73 3.13 11.45 -9.19
C GLN A 73 4.59 11.93 -9.14
N HIS A 74 5.54 11.00 -9.08
CA HIS A 74 6.96 11.27 -9.07
C HIS A 74 7.59 10.79 -10.39
N PHE A 75 8.35 11.65 -11.06
CA PHE A 75 8.97 11.34 -12.35
C PHE A 75 10.49 11.14 -12.27
N GLY A 76 11.11 11.44 -11.12
CA GLY A 76 12.57 11.40 -10.94
C GLY A 76 13.09 10.54 -9.79
N GLU A 77 12.19 9.94 -9.00
CA GLU A 77 12.55 9.11 -7.84
C GLU A 77 12.54 7.63 -8.25
N GLU A 78 13.56 6.86 -7.86
CA GLU A 78 13.76 5.47 -8.29
C GLU A 78 13.76 5.27 -9.82
N ILE A 79 14.72 5.88 -10.52
CA ILE A 79 14.91 5.81 -11.99
C ILE A 79 14.69 4.40 -12.61
N PRO A 80 15.12 3.29 -11.98
CA PRO A 80 14.85 1.96 -12.53
C PRO A 80 13.36 1.55 -12.57
N LEU A 81 12.50 2.16 -11.76
CA LEU A 81 11.08 1.83 -11.63
C LEU A 81 10.13 2.85 -12.27
N THR A 82 10.57 4.08 -12.50
CA THR A 82 9.74 5.14 -13.13
C THR A 82 9.39 4.86 -14.59
N GLY A 83 10.19 4.06 -15.29
CA GLY A 83 9.99 3.79 -16.71
C GLY A 83 9.81 5.10 -17.50
N THR A 84 8.77 5.17 -18.34
CA THR A 84 8.43 6.37 -19.12
C THR A 84 7.25 7.17 -18.57
N ARG A 85 6.59 6.68 -17.51
CA ARG A 85 5.33 7.24 -16.99
C ARG A 85 5.41 7.73 -15.54
N GLY A 86 6.59 7.65 -14.92
CA GLY A 86 6.79 7.97 -13.51
C GLY A 86 6.26 6.87 -12.59
N VAL A 87 6.22 7.17 -11.29
CA VAL A 87 5.62 6.34 -10.25
C VAL A 87 4.53 7.12 -9.52
N GLY A 88 3.46 6.42 -9.16
CA GLY A 88 2.43 6.95 -8.27
C GLY A 88 2.70 6.53 -6.83
N ASN A 89 2.75 7.49 -5.92
CA ASN A 89 2.94 7.27 -4.49
C ASN A 89 1.65 7.61 -3.74
N ILE A 90 1.23 6.71 -2.85
CA ILE A 90 0.13 6.94 -1.90
C ILE A 90 0.75 6.94 -0.51
N PHE A 91 0.74 8.10 0.14
CA PHE A 91 1.29 8.25 1.49
C PHE A 91 0.20 7.95 2.52
N VAL A 92 0.16 6.71 3.00
CA VAL A 92 -0.73 6.30 4.09
C VAL A 92 -0.17 6.80 5.42
N SER A 93 -1.05 7.35 6.24
CA SER A 93 -0.72 7.91 7.55
C SER A 93 -0.70 6.81 8.62
N SER A 94 0.04 7.09 9.70
CA SER A 94 0.36 6.17 10.79
C SER A 94 1.44 5.11 10.48
N CYS A 95 2.20 4.71 11.50
CA CYS A 95 3.23 3.67 11.38
C CYS A 95 3.33 2.87 12.68
N ASN A 96 3.60 1.57 12.59
CA ASN A 96 3.77 0.66 13.72
C ASN A 96 5.14 0.74 14.40
N MET A 97 6.09 1.55 13.90
CA MET A 97 7.44 1.67 14.47
C MET A 97 7.66 2.95 15.30
N LEU A 98 6.97 4.06 14.98
CA LEU A 98 7.09 5.36 15.67
C LEU A 98 8.54 5.83 15.91
N CYS A 99 9.40 5.75 14.90
CA CYS A 99 10.83 6.05 15.05
C CYS A 99 11.10 7.50 15.49
N ASP A 100 12.04 7.71 16.42
CA ASP A 100 12.47 9.04 16.89
C ASP A 100 13.07 9.92 15.78
N TYR A 101 13.65 9.30 14.75
CA TYR A 101 14.29 9.94 13.60
C TYR A 101 13.42 9.86 12.32
N CYS A 102 12.10 9.70 12.47
CA CYS A 102 11.22 9.54 11.32
C CYS A 102 11.18 10.81 10.45
N GLN A 103 11.63 10.71 9.19
CA GLN A 103 11.51 11.82 8.23
C GLN A 103 10.06 12.18 7.92
N ASN A 104 9.17 11.19 8.03
CA ASN A 104 7.73 11.32 7.80
C ASN A 104 6.94 11.37 9.12
N TYR A 105 7.50 11.96 10.18
CA TYR A 105 6.87 11.97 11.51
C TYR A 105 5.49 12.66 11.51
N GLN A 106 5.28 13.67 10.66
CA GLN A 106 4.00 14.37 10.53
C GLN A 106 2.87 13.39 10.13
N ILE A 107 3.11 12.55 9.13
CA ILE A 107 2.08 11.59 8.66
C ILE A 107 2.07 10.31 9.51
N SER A 108 3.22 9.87 10.03
CA SER A 108 3.31 8.62 10.79
C SER A 108 2.93 8.72 12.27
N GLN A 109 3.16 9.85 12.92
CA GLN A 109 2.89 10.03 14.36
C GLN A 109 1.71 10.97 14.61
N TYR A 110 1.65 12.11 13.90
CA TYR A 110 0.53 13.05 13.98
C TYR A 110 -0.66 12.65 13.09
N ARG A 111 -0.49 11.62 12.25
CA ARG A 111 -1.54 11.05 11.40
C ARG A 111 -2.23 12.10 10.52
N LEU A 112 -1.48 13.08 10.02
CA LEU A 112 -2.02 14.06 9.09
C LEU A 112 -2.54 13.37 7.83
N GLY A 113 -3.70 13.79 7.34
CA GLY A 113 -4.36 13.24 6.15
C GLY A 113 -5.88 13.21 6.30
N SER A 114 -6.53 12.64 5.28
CA SER A 114 -7.98 12.44 5.25
C SER A 114 -8.29 10.95 5.26
N GLU A 115 -9.43 10.57 5.82
CA GLU A 115 -9.89 9.19 5.81
C GLU A 115 -10.55 8.86 4.46
N TYR A 116 -10.22 7.69 3.92
CA TYR A 116 -10.74 7.15 2.67
C TYR A 116 -11.18 5.69 2.87
N ASP A 117 -12.19 5.29 2.09
CA ASP A 117 -12.49 3.90 1.85
C ASP A 117 -11.70 3.34 0.65
N TYR A 118 -11.70 2.02 0.48
CA TYR A 118 -10.91 1.36 -0.55
C TYR A 118 -11.32 1.77 -1.96
N SER A 119 -12.61 2.04 -2.21
CA SER A 119 -13.10 2.51 -3.51
C SER A 119 -12.56 3.91 -3.82
N ALA A 120 -12.62 4.83 -2.87
CA ALA A 120 -12.14 6.19 -3.05
C ALA A 120 -10.61 6.23 -3.27
N VAL A 121 -9.85 5.38 -2.57
CA VAL A 121 -8.41 5.23 -2.83
C VAL A 121 -8.18 4.70 -4.26
N ALA A 122 -8.94 3.69 -4.70
CA ALA A 122 -8.81 3.15 -6.05
C ALA A 122 -9.14 4.20 -7.13
N ASP A 123 -10.16 5.03 -6.90
CA ASP A 123 -10.50 6.12 -7.82
C ASP A 123 -9.35 7.14 -7.94
N GLU A 124 -8.70 7.52 -6.83
CA GLU A 124 -7.52 8.38 -6.86
C GLU A 124 -6.33 7.73 -7.58
N MET A 125 -6.17 6.40 -7.50
CA MET A 125 -5.11 5.68 -8.23
C MET A 125 -5.31 5.65 -9.74
N LEU A 126 -6.55 5.81 -10.21
CA LEU A 126 -6.91 5.70 -11.63
C LEU A 126 -7.01 7.05 -12.36
N LYS A 127 -6.81 8.16 -11.65
CA LYS A 127 -6.73 9.51 -12.22
C LYS A 127 -5.39 9.75 -12.92
#